data_AF-A0A838H3T9-F1
#
_entry.id   AF-A0A838H3T9-F1
#
_cell.length_a   1.000
_cell.length_b   1.000
_cell.length_c   1.000
_cell.angle_alpha   90.00
_cell.angle_beta   90.00
_cell.angle_gamma   90.00
#
_symmetry.space_group_name_H-M   'P 1'
#
loop_
_entity.id
_entity.type
_entity.pdbx_description
1 polymer ?
#
loop_
_entity_poly.entity_id
_entity_poly.type
_entity_poly.pdbx_seq_one_letter_code
_entity_poly.pdbx_strand_id
1 'polypeptide(L)'
;MLAVPLDYRRPGGRTIKIAVSRVKHTSSAADYQGVMLANPGGPGGSGLFLAAFGQFMPNNSGISYDWIGFDPRGVGASRPSLSCKPYYNHGDRPPYVPTTDRILHRWLVRAQSYADACRDSAPRLLDHMKTTDSARDMNRIRRALGVKKI
;
A
#
# COMPACT_ATOMS: atom_id res chain seq x y z
N MET A 1 -5.31 6.32 11.35
CA MET A 1 -5.66 5.03 10.69
C MET A 1 -7.14 5.04 10.33
N LEU A 2 -7.51 4.39 9.23
CA LEU A 2 -8.88 4.26 8.73
C LEU A 2 -9.29 2.79 8.74
N ALA A 3 -10.44 2.47 9.35
CA ALA A 3 -10.99 1.12 9.28
C ALA A 3 -11.72 0.91 7.95
N VAL A 4 -11.42 -0.19 7.26
CA VAL A 4 -12.08 -0.59 6.00
C VAL A 4 -12.45 -2.08 6.05
N PRO A 5 -13.44 -2.54 5.28
CA PRO A 5 -13.72 -3.97 5.15
C PRO A 5 -12.52 -4.73 4.58
N LEU A 6 -12.24 -5.90 5.14
CA LEU A 6 -11.32 -6.86 4.55
C LEU A 6 -11.85 -7.32 3.18
N ASP A 7 -13.08 -7.84 3.16
CA ASP A 7 -13.81 -8.25 1.95
C ASP A 7 -14.90 -7.21 1.64
N TYR A 8 -14.76 -6.49 0.53
CA TYR A 8 -15.76 -5.51 0.11
C TYR A 8 -17.09 -6.11 -0.32
N ARG A 9 -17.18 -7.41 -0.59
CA ARG A 9 -18.44 -8.12 -0.82
C ARG A 9 -19.20 -8.40 0.49
N ARG A 10 -18.51 -8.30 1.65
CA ARG A 10 -19.09 -8.44 2.99
C ARG A 10 -18.74 -7.23 3.86
N PRO A 11 -19.31 -6.04 3.57
CA PRO A 11 -18.90 -4.78 4.18
C PRO A 11 -19.12 -4.71 5.71
N GLY A 12 -20.05 -5.49 6.27
CA GLY A 12 -20.27 -5.61 7.73
C GLY A 12 -19.39 -6.66 8.42
N GLY A 13 -18.47 -7.30 7.68
CA GLY A 13 -17.62 -8.36 8.20
C GLY A 13 -16.34 -7.84 8.88
N ARG A 14 -15.28 -8.66 8.79
CA ARG A 14 -13.97 -8.32 9.34
C ARG A 14 -13.44 -7.02 8.74
N THR A 15 -12.87 -6.17 9.58
CA THR A 15 -12.19 -4.94 9.16
C THR A 15 -10.68 -5.05 9.27
N ILE A 16 -9.99 -4.25 8.46
CA ILE A 16 -8.55 -3.99 8.52
C ILE A 16 -8.32 -2.48 8.70
N LYS A 17 -7.10 -2.09 9.07
CA LYS A 17 -6.75 -0.69 9.30
C LYS A 17 -5.75 -0.21 8.24
N ILE A 18 -6.11 0.85 7.53
CA ILE A 18 -5.26 1.54 6.57
C ILE A 18 -4.56 2.69 7.30
N ALA A 19 -3.23 2.72 7.26
CA ALA A 19 -2.46 3.85 7.76
C ALA A 19 -2.54 5.01 6.75
N VAL A 20 -2.76 6.21 7.27
CA VAL A 20 -2.95 7.43 6.49
C VAL A 20 -2.21 8.56 7.19
N SER A 21 -1.51 9.39 6.42
CA SER A 21 -0.88 10.64 6.86
C SER A 21 -1.53 11.81 6.11
N ARG A 22 -1.50 13.00 6.73
CA ARG A 22 -2.05 14.22 6.14
C ARG A 22 -1.16 15.41 6.46
N VAL A 23 -0.84 16.19 5.43
CA VAL A 23 -0.33 17.57 5.57
C VAL A 23 -1.39 18.48 5.00
N LYS A 24 -1.81 19.49 5.77
CA LYS A 24 -2.82 20.45 5.31
C LYS A 24 -2.20 21.47 4.36
N HIS A 25 -3.02 22.00 3.47
CA HIS A 25 -2.69 23.16 2.65
C HIS A 25 -2.21 24.34 3.52
N THR A 26 -1.35 25.18 2.95
CA THR A 26 -0.87 26.42 3.56
C THR A 26 -1.33 27.66 2.79
N SER A 27 -2.08 27.48 1.71
CA SER A 27 -2.74 28.56 0.98
C SER A 27 -3.82 29.25 1.81
N SER A 28 -4.33 30.38 1.31
CA SER A 28 -5.57 30.94 1.84
C SER A 28 -6.74 29.96 1.64
N ALA A 29 -7.83 30.16 2.39
CA ALA A 29 -9.05 29.38 2.22
C ALA A 29 -9.69 29.60 0.84
N ALA A 30 -9.51 30.79 0.24
CA ALA A 30 -10.02 31.09 -1.10
C ALA A 30 -9.25 30.33 -2.20
N ASP A 31 -7.97 30.04 -1.96
CA ASP A 31 -7.08 29.35 -2.91
C ASP A 31 -7.03 27.83 -2.71
N TYR A 32 -7.80 27.29 -1.75
CA TYR A 32 -7.85 25.87 -1.47
C TYR A 32 -8.51 25.09 -2.62
N GLN A 33 -7.81 24.11 -3.16
CA GLN A 33 -8.25 23.33 -4.33
C GLN A 33 -8.72 21.91 -4.00
N GLY A 34 -8.53 21.45 -2.77
CA GLY A 34 -9.05 20.15 -2.31
C GLY A 34 -7.97 19.21 -1.79
N VAL A 35 -8.14 17.92 -2.07
CA VAL A 35 -7.29 16.83 -1.57
C VAL A 35 -6.44 16.26 -2.69
N MET A 36 -5.14 16.09 -2.43
CA MET A 36 -4.22 15.32 -3.27
C MET A 36 -3.94 13.97 -2.60
N LEU A 37 -4.55 12.89 -3.10
CA LEU A 37 -4.31 11.54 -2.60
C LEU A 37 -3.19 10.86 -3.40
N ALA A 38 -2.04 10.67 -2.77
CA ALA A 38 -0.86 10.12 -3.42
C ALA A 38 -0.66 8.62 -3.12
N ASN A 39 -0.21 7.87 -4.11
CA ASN A 39 0.17 6.45 -4.00
C ASN A 39 1.64 6.27 -4.43
N PRO A 40 2.47 5.51 -3.68
CA PRO A 40 3.90 5.39 -3.95
C PRO A 40 4.27 4.45 -5.09
N GLY A 41 3.32 3.68 -5.63
CA GLY A 41 3.64 2.58 -6.55
C GLY A 41 4.35 1.43 -5.84
N GLY A 42 5.32 0.80 -6.52
CA GLY A 42 5.93 -0.47 -6.13
C GLY A 42 5.34 -1.63 -6.92
N PRO A 43 4.27 -2.31 -6.45
CA PRO A 43 3.50 -2.17 -5.19
C PRO A 43 4.32 -2.53 -3.93
N GLY A 44 3.74 -2.34 -2.74
CA GLY A 44 4.36 -2.71 -1.46
C GLY A 44 5.20 -1.62 -0.79
N GLY A 45 5.31 -0.44 -1.42
CA GLY A 45 5.92 0.74 -0.81
C GLY A 45 4.97 1.44 0.18
N SER A 46 5.51 1.93 1.29
CA SER A 46 4.77 2.83 2.18
C SER A 46 4.51 4.16 1.47
N GLY A 47 3.31 4.71 1.60
CA GLY A 47 2.94 6.00 1.01
C GLY A 47 2.82 7.14 2.01
N LEU A 48 3.03 6.88 3.32
CA LEU A 48 2.84 7.90 4.36
C LEU A 48 3.71 9.14 4.15
N PHE A 49 4.92 8.97 3.62
CA PHE A 49 5.84 10.08 3.40
C PHE A 49 5.37 11.03 2.27
N LEU A 50 4.53 10.55 1.35
CA LEU A 50 4.06 11.35 0.20
C LEU A 50 3.16 12.52 0.62
N ALA A 51 2.59 12.50 1.83
CA ALA A 51 1.87 13.65 2.34
C ALA A 51 2.75 14.91 2.42
N ALA A 52 4.07 14.77 2.57
CA ALA A 52 4.99 15.89 2.63
C ALA A 52 5.39 16.46 1.26
N PHE A 53 4.96 15.85 0.15
CA PHE A 53 5.49 16.19 -1.18
C PHE A 53 4.92 17.48 -1.78
N GLY A 54 3.83 18.00 -1.23
CA GLY A 54 3.20 19.24 -1.74
C GLY A 54 4.12 20.45 -1.78
N GLN A 55 5.03 20.57 -0.80
CA GLN A 55 6.00 21.67 -0.74
C GLN A 55 7.06 21.64 -1.86
N PHE A 56 7.25 20.48 -2.51
CA PHE A 56 8.22 20.31 -3.59
C PHE A 56 7.61 20.50 -4.98
N MET A 57 6.31 20.79 -5.05
CA MET A 57 5.65 21.01 -6.34
C MET A 57 6.09 22.36 -6.94
N PRO A 58 6.41 22.40 -8.25
CA PRO A 58 6.82 23.63 -8.91
C PRO A 58 5.79 24.76 -8.77
N ASN A 59 6.26 26.00 -8.76
CA ASN A 59 5.43 27.22 -8.72
C ASN A 59 4.45 27.25 -7.53
N ASN A 60 4.81 26.60 -6.41
CA ASN A 60 3.95 26.44 -5.23
C ASN A 60 2.60 25.76 -5.53
N SER A 61 2.45 25.06 -6.65
CA SER A 61 1.17 24.47 -7.06
C SER A 61 0.62 23.43 -6.07
N GLY A 62 1.47 22.86 -5.21
CA GLY A 62 1.07 21.89 -4.19
C GLY A 62 0.51 22.51 -2.91
N ILE A 63 0.72 23.81 -2.63
CA ILE A 63 0.35 24.42 -1.34
C ILE A 63 -1.16 24.59 -1.16
N SER A 64 -1.92 24.55 -2.26
CA SER A 64 -3.38 24.67 -2.29
C SER A 64 -4.13 23.37 -1.99
N TYR A 65 -3.42 22.27 -1.73
CA TYR A 65 -4.00 20.95 -1.51
C TYR A 65 -3.68 20.41 -0.12
N ASP A 66 -4.64 19.69 0.46
CA ASP A 66 -4.34 18.77 1.54
C ASP A 66 -3.73 17.50 0.95
N TRP A 67 -2.47 17.24 1.25
CA TRP A 67 -1.75 16.07 0.76
C TRP A 67 -1.96 14.88 1.69
N ILE A 68 -2.40 13.77 1.10
CA ILE A 68 -2.73 12.53 1.79
C ILE A 68 -1.83 11.42 1.28
N GLY A 69 -1.02 10.89 2.17
CA GLY A 69 -0.26 9.65 1.95
C GLY A 69 -0.98 8.48 2.63
N PHE A 70 -0.88 7.29 2.07
CA PHE A 70 -1.43 6.10 2.71
C PHE A 70 -0.59 4.86 2.44
N ASP A 71 -0.62 3.92 3.37
CA ASP A 71 -0.07 2.59 3.13
C ASP A 71 -1.20 1.67 2.64
N PRO A 72 -1.08 1.05 1.46
CA PRO A 72 -2.07 0.07 1.02
C PRO A 72 -2.27 -1.05 2.04
N ARG A 73 -3.41 -1.75 1.94
CA ARG A 73 -3.68 -2.95 2.75
C ARG A 73 -2.50 -3.93 2.68
N GLY A 74 -2.07 -4.45 3.82
CA GLY A 74 -0.91 -5.35 3.91
C GLY A 74 0.46 -4.68 3.84
N VAL A 75 0.55 -3.35 3.75
CA VAL A 75 1.82 -2.64 3.55
C VAL A 75 2.17 -1.78 4.77
N GLY A 76 3.46 -1.69 5.10
CA GLY A 76 4.00 -0.71 6.03
C GLY A 76 3.29 -0.69 7.40
N ALA A 77 2.74 0.47 7.74
CA ALA A 77 2.03 0.74 8.98
C ALA A 77 0.55 0.29 8.95
N SER A 78 0.00 -0.10 7.79
CA SER A 78 -1.33 -0.71 7.72
C SER A 78 -1.37 -2.05 8.46
N ARG A 79 -2.55 -2.44 8.96
CA ARG A 79 -2.72 -3.63 9.80
C ARG A 79 -3.89 -4.51 9.30
N PRO A 80 -3.67 -5.83 9.11
CA PRO A 80 -2.38 -6.52 9.23
C PRO A 80 -1.37 -6.07 8.16
N SER A 81 -0.08 -6.12 8.49
CA SER A 81 1.04 -5.90 7.57
C SER A 81 1.57 -7.26 7.13
N LEU A 82 1.78 -7.45 5.83
CA LEU A 82 2.19 -8.74 5.26
C LEU A 82 3.71 -8.88 5.30
N SER A 83 4.19 -9.92 5.96
CA SER A 83 5.57 -10.41 5.83
C SER A 83 5.52 -11.92 5.66
N CYS A 84 5.85 -12.42 4.48
CA CYS A 84 5.74 -13.85 4.18
C CYS A 84 6.84 -14.67 4.85
N LYS A 85 8.09 -14.26 4.64
CA LYS A 85 9.26 -14.98 5.14
C LYS A 85 10.35 -13.97 5.48
N PRO A 86 10.55 -13.66 6.77
CA PRO A 86 11.65 -12.79 7.19
C PRO A 86 12.97 -13.28 6.62
N TYR A 87 13.80 -12.33 6.23
CA TYR A 87 15.12 -12.60 5.66
C TYR A 87 15.13 -13.50 4.42
N TYR A 88 14.00 -13.66 3.70
CA TYR A 88 13.98 -14.47 2.48
C TYR A 88 15.12 -14.10 1.54
N ASN A 89 15.36 -12.80 1.39
CA ASN A 89 16.41 -12.24 0.55
C ASN A 89 17.84 -12.44 1.08
N HIS A 90 18.03 -12.90 2.32
CA HIS A 90 19.34 -13.16 2.90
C HIS A 90 19.74 -14.62 2.61
N GLY A 91 21.03 -14.86 2.39
CA GLY A 91 21.58 -16.18 2.07
C GLY A 91 21.98 -16.36 0.61
N ASP A 92 22.54 -17.54 0.33
CA ASP A 92 23.08 -17.89 -0.98
C ASP A 92 21.96 -17.93 -2.03
N ARG A 93 22.14 -17.17 -3.12
CA ARG A 93 21.22 -17.12 -4.24
C ARG A 93 21.91 -17.77 -5.44
N PRO A 94 21.30 -18.79 -6.06
CA PRO A 94 21.83 -19.32 -7.32
C PRO A 94 21.93 -18.21 -8.37
N PRO A 95 22.75 -18.38 -9.43
CA PRO A 95 22.71 -17.47 -10.57
C PRO A 95 21.28 -17.26 -11.08
N TYR A 96 20.89 -16.01 -11.36
CA TYR A 96 19.53 -15.69 -11.82
C TYR A 96 19.23 -16.21 -13.22
N VAL A 97 20.27 -16.45 -14.03
CA VAL A 97 20.16 -17.15 -15.31
C VAL A 97 20.37 -18.65 -15.04
N PRO A 98 19.31 -19.48 -15.08
CA PRO A 98 19.42 -20.90 -14.79
C PRO A 98 20.00 -21.65 -16.00
N THR A 99 21.33 -21.72 -16.08
CA THR A 99 22.02 -22.44 -17.17
C THR A 99 22.06 -23.95 -17.00
N THR A 100 21.57 -24.47 -15.87
CA THR A 100 21.50 -25.92 -15.59
C THR A 100 20.21 -26.25 -14.83
N ASP A 101 19.73 -27.49 -14.99
CA ASP A 101 18.54 -27.98 -14.27
C ASP A 101 18.69 -27.88 -12.74
N ARG A 102 19.90 -28.06 -12.23
CA ARG A 102 20.20 -27.89 -10.81
C ARG A 102 19.98 -26.44 -10.32
N ILE A 103 20.29 -25.45 -11.15
CA ILE A 103 20.03 -24.03 -10.80
C ILE A 103 18.53 -23.74 -10.89
N LEU A 104 17.85 -24.22 -11.94
CA LEU A 104 16.41 -24.08 -12.10
C LEU A 104 15.64 -24.71 -10.92
N HIS A 105 15.96 -25.96 -10.58
CA HIS A 105 15.30 -26.67 -9.48
C HIS A 105 15.47 -25.94 -8.14
N ARG A 106 16.67 -25.40 -7.85
CA ARG A 106 16.88 -24.60 -6.64
C ARG A 106 16.01 -23.35 -6.59
N TRP A 107 15.82 -22.66 -7.72
CA TRP A 107 14.91 -21.53 -7.79
C TRP A 107 13.45 -21.93 -7.59
N LEU A 108 13.00 -23.05 -8.18
CA LEU A 108 11.63 -23.55 -8.02
C LEU A 108 11.33 -23.91 -6.57
N VAL A 109 12.21 -24.66 -5.90
CA VAL A 109 12.06 -25.02 -4.48
C VAL A 109 12.01 -23.76 -3.61
N ARG A 110 12.87 -22.78 -3.89
CA ARG A 110 12.93 -21.53 -3.14
C ARG A 110 11.66 -20.69 -3.32
N ALA A 111 11.16 -20.56 -4.55
CA ALA A 111 9.93 -19.84 -4.87
C ALA A 111 8.71 -20.51 -4.22
N GLN A 112 8.62 -21.84 -4.29
CA GLN A 112 7.56 -22.61 -3.65
C GLN A 112 7.57 -22.38 -2.13
N SER A 113 8.74 -22.48 -1.48
CA SER A 113 8.87 -22.23 -0.04
C SER A 113 8.45 -20.80 0.36
N TYR A 114 8.68 -19.80 -0.49
CA TYR A 114 8.21 -18.44 -0.23
C TYR A 114 6.68 -18.31 -0.36
N ALA A 115 6.12 -18.94 -1.40
CA ALA A 115 4.68 -18.94 -1.62
C ALA A 115 3.93 -19.65 -0.47
N ASP A 116 4.45 -20.77 0.03
CA ASP A 116 3.94 -21.47 1.21
C ASP A 116 3.97 -20.57 2.45
N ALA A 117 5.12 -19.93 2.72
CA ALA A 117 5.24 -19.02 3.86
C ALA A 117 4.28 -17.81 3.77
N CYS A 118 4.03 -17.28 2.57
CA CYS A 118 3.00 -16.26 2.37
C CYS A 118 1.60 -16.77 2.74
N ARG A 119 1.23 -17.97 2.27
CA ARG A 119 -0.09 -18.58 2.56
C ARG A 119 -0.30 -18.73 4.07
N ASP A 120 0.72 -19.12 4.80
CA ASP A 120 0.64 -19.34 6.25
C ASP A 120 0.59 -18.03 7.05
N SER A 121 1.33 -17.00 6.62
CA SER A 121 1.47 -15.74 7.35
C SER A 121 0.17 -14.91 7.40
N ALA A 122 -0.61 -14.88 6.32
CA ALA A 122 -1.82 -14.05 6.26
C ALA A 122 -2.90 -14.64 5.34
N PRO A 123 -3.45 -15.83 5.64
CA PRO A 123 -4.26 -16.62 4.70
C PRO A 123 -5.49 -15.87 4.19
N ARG A 124 -6.12 -15.04 5.02
CA ARG A 124 -7.31 -14.25 4.64
C ARG A 124 -6.97 -12.93 3.97
N LEU A 125 -5.77 -12.39 4.19
CA LEU A 125 -5.41 -11.09 3.64
C LEU A 125 -5.08 -11.20 2.15
N LEU A 126 -4.37 -12.25 1.74
CA LEU A 126 -3.89 -12.44 0.37
C LEU A 126 -5.00 -12.39 -0.69
N ASP A 127 -6.15 -13.00 -0.40
CA ASP A 127 -7.32 -12.99 -1.31
C ASP A 127 -7.93 -11.59 -1.52
N HIS A 128 -7.59 -10.66 -0.64
CA HIS A 128 -8.13 -9.32 -0.56
C HIS A 128 -7.06 -8.24 -0.74
N MET A 129 -5.89 -8.54 -1.32
CA MET A 129 -4.82 -7.57 -1.58
C MET A 129 -4.75 -7.10 -3.04
N LYS A 130 -5.85 -7.24 -3.80
CA LYS A 130 -5.88 -6.85 -5.22
C LYS A 130 -5.87 -5.33 -5.35
N THR A 131 -5.37 -4.82 -6.46
CA THR A 131 -5.42 -3.38 -6.79
C THR A 131 -6.83 -2.82 -6.75
N THR A 132 -7.83 -3.62 -7.14
CA THR A 132 -9.25 -3.23 -7.06
C THR A 132 -9.73 -3.04 -5.62
N ASP A 133 -9.17 -3.76 -4.65
CA ASP A 133 -9.47 -3.55 -3.24
C ASP A 133 -8.77 -2.29 -2.69
N SER A 134 -7.52 -2.04 -3.10
CA SER A 134 -6.83 -0.76 -2.79
C SER A 134 -7.58 0.45 -3.37
N ALA A 135 -8.12 0.36 -4.59
CA ALA A 135 -8.94 1.42 -5.18
C ALA A 135 -10.22 1.69 -4.36
N ARG A 136 -10.86 0.64 -3.82
CA ARG A 136 -12.00 0.79 -2.92
C ARG A 136 -11.59 1.41 -1.58
N ASP A 137 -10.40 1.10 -1.07
CA ASP A 137 -9.82 1.76 0.12
C ASP A 137 -9.58 3.25 -0.13
N MET A 138 -9.06 3.63 -1.30
CA MET A 138 -8.91 5.04 -1.69
C MET A 138 -10.26 5.78 -1.67
N ASN A 139 -11.34 5.14 -2.14
CA ASN A 139 -12.69 5.71 -2.04
C ASN A 139 -13.18 5.79 -0.58
N ARG A 140 -12.78 4.88 0.31
CA ARG A 140 -13.05 5.02 1.76
C ARG A 140 -12.28 6.18 2.37
N ILE A 141 -11.03 6.41 1.97
CA ILE A 141 -10.24 7.57 2.38
C ILE A 141 -10.94 8.86 1.93
N ARG A 142 -11.34 8.96 0.65
CA ARG A 142 -12.12 10.09 0.13
C ARG A 142 -13.36 10.38 0.97
N ARG A 143 -14.16 9.34 1.28
CA ARG A 143 -15.38 9.48 2.09
C ARG A 143 -15.07 9.92 3.51
N ALA A 144 -14.03 9.38 4.15
CA ALA A 144 -13.62 9.76 5.50
C ALA A 144 -13.11 11.20 5.59
N LEU A 145 -12.54 11.73 4.50
CA LEU A 145 -12.16 13.14 4.38
C LEU A 145 -13.34 14.08 4.11
N GLY A 146 -14.54 13.56 3.85
CA GLY A 146 -15.73 14.37 3.57
C GLY A 146 -15.75 15.04 2.20
N VAL A 147 -14.83 14.68 1.30
CA VAL A 147 -14.71 15.32 -0.03
C VAL A 147 -15.48 14.56 -1.10
N LYS A 148 -16.05 15.29 -2.07
CA LYS A 148 -16.85 14.69 -3.16
C LYS A 148 -15.99 13.95 -4.19
N LYS A 149 -14.79 14.45 -4.45
CA LYS A 149 -13.83 13.94 -5.44
C LYS A 149 -12.40 13.99 -4.89
N ILE A 150 -11.56 13.13 -5.47
CA ILE A 150 -10.09 13.17 -5.44
C ILE A 150 -9.61 13.13 -6.88
#